data_AF-A0AAN6QA72-F1
#
_entry.id   AF-A0AAN6QA72-F1
#
_cell.length_a   1.000
_cell.length_b   1.000
_cell.length_c   1.000
_cell.angle_alpha   90.00
_cell.angle_beta   90.00
_cell.angle_gamma   90.00
#
_symmetry.space_group_name_H-M   'P 1'
#
loop_
_entity.id
_entity.type
_entity.pdbx_description
1 polymer ?
#
loop_
_entity_poly.entity_id
_entity_poly.type
_entity_poly.pdbx_seq_one_letter_code
_entity_poly.pdbx_strand_id
1 'polypeptide(L)'
;MPTYLCHGFRWQRRSVRVYVILQDLGDVSPEWIIPARSSRCILKSFYDIFDFLPYCSPNQGRYTPTRELDSWSAIKLLEEYDPHDLTAVSRPYAYVADYAVRVDLSCSIVDEIARYEQQQLQSAYPAIAIPSRGAPAGEGLGWFEQLRDQLQRGEEIRWYVVVNGDEVRDWPDEPSEPSE
;
A
#
# COMPACT_ATOMS: atom_id res chain seq x y z
N MET A 1 -6.35 -12.88 12.08
CA MET A 1 -6.14 -12.48 10.68
C MET A 1 -6.48 -11.01 10.60
N PRO A 2 -5.48 -10.14 10.38
CA PRO A 2 -5.72 -8.72 10.38
C PRO A 2 -6.63 -8.37 9.20
N THR A 3 -7.70 -7.64 9.50
CA THR A 3 -8.58 -7.07 8.48
C THR A 3 -8.24 -5.60 8.35
N TYR A 4 -8.18 -5.10 7.14
CA TYR A 4 -7.87 -3.69 6.88
C TYR A 4 -9.03 -3.03 6.17
N LEU A 5 -9.38 -1.82 6.60
CA LEU A 5 -10.13 -0.89 5.79
C LEU A 5 -9.10 -0.07 5.01
N CYS A 6 -9.19 -0.06 3.68
CA CYS A 6 -8.27 0.72 2.86
C CYS A 6 -8.98 1.49 1.76
N HIS A 7 -8.43 2.66 1.45
CA HIS A 7 -8.76 3.43 0.27
C HIS A 7 -7.65 3.19 -0.76
N GLY A 8 -8.01 2.66 -1.92
CA GLY A 8 -7.02 2.10 -2.84
C GLY A 8 -7.63 1.57 -4.13
N PHE A 9 -6.84 0.85 -4.90
CA PHE A 9 -7.28 0.14 -6.10
C PHE A 9 -6.73 -1.29 -6.10
N ARG A 10 -7.39 -2.16 -6.87
CA ARG A 10 -6.97 -3.55 -7.05
C ARG A 10 -5.80 -3.63 -8.01
N TRP A 11 -4.72 -4.26 -7.58
CA TRP A 11 -3.60 -4.62 -8.43
C TRP A 11 -3.69 -6.10 -8.78
N GLN A 12 -4.04 -6.38 -10.04
CA GLN A 12 -4.18 -7.76 -10.50
C GLN A 12 -2.87 -8.52 -10.39
N ARG A 13 -2.91 -9.77 -9.92
CA ARG A 13 -1.73 -10.63 -9.79
C ARG A 13 -0.90 -10.72 -11.08
N ARG A 14 -1.59 -10.75 -12.23
CA ARG A 14 -0.91 -10.75 -13.54
C ARG A 14 -0.08 -9.48 -13.75
N SER A 15 -0.62 -8.31 -13.40
CA SER A 15 0.07 -7.03 -13.47
C SER A 15 1.23 -6.95 -12.47
N VAL A 16 1.06 -7.49 -11.25
CA VAL A 16 2.15 -7.60 -10.25
C VAL A 16 3.32 -8.42 -10.81
N ARG A 17 3.04 -9.60 -11.37
CA ARG A 17 4.06 -10.46 -11.99
C ARG A 17 4.80 -9.75 -13.12
N VAL A 18 4.05 -9.08 -14.01
CA VAL A 18 4.64 -8.32 -15.12
C VAL A 18 5.51 -7.17 -14.58
N TYR A 19 5.06 -6.45 -13.56
CA TYR A 19 5.82 -5.37 -12.95
C TYR A 19 7.14 -5.86 -12.36
N VAL A 20 7.12 -6.93 -11.56
CA VAL A 20 8.31 -7.56 -10.95
C VAL A 20 9.34 -7.97 -12.01
N ILE A 21 8.88 -8.54 -13.13
CA ILE A 21 9.75 -8.95 -14.24
C ILE A 21 10.34 -7.74 -14.97
N LEU A 22 9.51 -6.74 -15.29
CA LEU A 22 9.95 -5.56 -16.05
C LEU A 22 10.94 -4.68 -15.27
N GLN A 23 10.77 -4.61 -13.94
CA GLN A 23 11.64 -3.82 -13.06
C GLN A 23 12.79 -4.63 -12.47
N ASP A 24 12.97 -5.89 -12.89
CA ASP A 24 14.04 -6.80 -12.44
C ASP A 24 14.14 -6.92 -10.91
N LEU A 25 12.99 -7.09 -10.25
CA LEU A 25 12.91 -7.17 -8.79
C LEU A 25 13.16 -8.61 -8.30
N GLY A 26 14.43 -9.04 -8.33
CA GLY A 26 14.83 -10.41 -7.99
C GLY A 26 14.47 -10.87 -6.56
N ASP A 27 14.35 -9.95 -5.61
CA ASP A 27 14.01 -10.24 -4.21
C ASP A 27 12.50 -10.25 -3.92
N VAL A 28 11.65 -10.02 -4.94
CA VAL A 28 10.20 -9.92 -4.77
C VAL A 28 9.52 -11.23 -5.15
N SER A 29 8.69 -11.75 -4.25
CA SER A 29 7.71 -12.78 -4.62
C SER A 29 6.46 -12.12 -5.22
N PRO A 30 6.12 -12.36 -6.50
CA PRO A 30 4.91 -11.78 -7.08
C PRO A 30 3.63 -12.41 -6.53
N GLU A 31 3.71 -13.59 -5.92
CA GLU A 31 2.59 -14.28 -5.27
C GLU A 31 2.30 -13.75 -3.87
N TRP A 32 3.26 -13.03 -3.27
CA TRP A 32 3.14 -12.55 -1.91
C TRP A 32 3.94 -11.26 -1.75
N ILE A 33 3.26 -10.12 -1.90
CA ILE A 33 3.91 -8.79 -1.95
C ILE A 33 4.09 -8.13 -0.58
N ILE A 34 3.44 -8.66 0.46
CA ILE A 34 3.47 -8.11 1.83
C ILE A 34 4.78 -8.34 2.60
N PRO A 35 5.46 -9.50 2.50
CA PRO A 35 6.68 -9.73 3.26
C PRO A 35 7.64 -8.56 3.15
N ALA A 36 8.27 -8.16 4.26
CA ALA A 36 8.99 -6.89 4.37
C ALA A 36 10.06 -6.68 3.28
N ARG A 37 10.67 -7.76 2.77
CA ARG A 37 11.59 -7.69 1.62
C ARG A 37 10.86 -7.36 0.31
N SER A 38 9.78 -8.09 0.01
CA SER A 38 8.94 -7.84 -1.17
C SER A 38 8.36 -6.42 -1.15
N SER A 39 7.73 -6.02 -0.04
CA SER A 39 7.06 -4.72 0.07
C SER A 39 8.05 -3.57 -0.07
N ARG A 40 9.17 -3.62 0.64
CA ARG A 40 10.22 -2.61 0.58
C ARG A 40 10.84 -2.49 -0.81
N CYS A 41 11.06 -3.61 -1.50
CA CYS A 41 11.62 -3.62 -2.85
C CYS A 41 10.65 -3.00 -3.86
N ILE A 42 9.37 -3.37 -3.81
CA ILE A 42 8.31 -2.77 -4.64
C ILE A 42 8.19 -1.27 -4.38
N LEU A 43 8.10 -0.87 -3.10
CA LEU A 43 7.96 0.54 -2.74
C LEU A 43 9.18 1.35 -3.16
N LYS A 44 10.40 0.83 -2.95
CA LYS A 44 11.62 1.47 -3.44
C LYS A 44 11.56 1.68 -4.95
N SER A 45 11.18 0.66 -5.71
CA SER A 45 10.99 0.75 -7.15
C SER A 45 9.96 1.81 -7.54
N PHE A 46 8.83 1.94 -6.79
CA PHE A 46 7.86 3.01 -7.02
C PHE A 46 8.48 4.40 -6.87
N TYR A 47 9.23 4.66 -5.80
CA TYR A 47 9.87 5.98 -5.61
C TYR A 47 11.03 6.24 -6.58
N ASP A 48 11.67 5.21 -7.11
CA ASP A 48 12.72 5.34 -8.12
C ASP A 48 12.14 5.66 -9.52
N ILE A 49 10.91 5.20 -9.83
CA ILE A 49 10.28 5.32 -11.15
C ILE A 49 9.28 6.48 -11.23
N PHE A 50 8.54 6.74 -10.15
CA PHE A 50 7.45 7.71 -10.11
C PHE A 50 7.87 8.94 -9.29
N ASP A 51 8.24 10.01 -9.99
CA ASP A 51 8.72 11.28 -9.43
C ASP A 51 7.62 12.12 -8.75
N PHE A 52 6.35 11.87 -9.08
CA PHE A 52 5.18 12.54 -8.52
C PHE A 52 4.79 12.03 -7.12
N LEU A 53 5.43 10.98 -6.61
CA LEU A 53 5.07 10.41 -5.31
C LEU A 53 5.51 11.32 -4.15
N PRO A 54 4.66 11.50 -3.12
CA PRO A 54 5.02 12.29 -1.96
C PRO A 54 6.09 11.56 -1.15
N TYR A 55 7.22 12.23 -0.91
CA TYR A 55 8.27 11.69 -0.04
C TYR A 55 7.84 11.80 1.43
N CYS A 56 7.57 10.67 2.08
CA CYS A 56 7.39 10.63 3.53
C CYS A 56 8.76 10.49 4.20
N SER A 57 9.29 11.59 4.72
CA SER A 57 10.56 11.55 5.46
C SER A 57 10.37 10.77 6.77
N PRO A 58 11.22 9.77 7.09
CA PRO A 58 11.08 8.96 8.31
C PRO A 58 11.37 9.70 9.63
N ASN A 59 11.44 11.04 9.62
CA ASN A 59 11.94 11.85 10.74
C ASN A 59 10.93 12.81 11.38
N GLN A 60 9.62 12.67 11.11
CA GLN A 60 8.58 13.42 11.83
C GLN A 60 7.69 12.51 12.67
N GLY A 61 8.09 12.33 13.94
CA GLY A 61 7.18 11.95 15.01
C GLY A 61 7.42 10.56 15.60
N ARG A 62 7.96 10.56 16.83
CA ARG A 62 7.90 9.53 17.87
C ARG A 62 7.82 8.08 17.38
N TYR A 63 8.93 7.36 17.55
CA TYR A 63 8.97 5.90 17.54
C TYR A 63 8.03 5.36 18.63
N THR A 64 6.77 5.15 18.28
CA THR A 64 5.90 4.20 18.95
C THR A 64 6.14 2.86 18.28
N PRO A 65 6.47 1.80 19.03
CA PRO A 65 6.63 0.47 18.47
C PRO A 65 5.26 -0.13 18.14
N THR A 66 4.61 0.44 17.13
CA THR A 66 3.57 -0.17 16.30
C THR A 66 4.11 -0.06 14.88
N ARG A 67 5.02 -0.94 14.44
CA ARG A 67 4.72 -2.18 13.67
C ARG A 67 3.71 -2.00 12.51
N GLU A 68 3.50 -0.77 12.07
CA GLU A 68 2.57 -0.40 10.99
C GLU A 68 3.29 -0.42 9.63
N LEU A 69 2.70 -1.15 8.68
CA LEU A 69 3.05 -1.24 7.24
C LEU A 69 3.87 -0.04 6.75
N ASP A 70 5.16 -0.26 6.47
CA ASP A 70 6.06 0.66 5.79
C ASP A 70 5.77 2.14 6.12
N SER A 71 5.92 2.53 7.40
CA SER A 71 5.60 3.87 7.91
C SER A 71 6.34 5.01 7.19
N TRP A 72 7.39 4.68 6.43
CA TRP A 72 8.18 5.60 5.61
C TRP A 72 7.54 5.91 4.25
N SER A 73 6.53 5.15 3.80
CA SER A 73 5.88 5.33 2.50
C SER A 73 4.43 5.76 2.66
N ALA A 74 4.01 6.71 1.81
CA ALA A 74 2.61 7.09 1.64
C ALA A 74 1.76 5.95 1.05
N ILE A 75 2.38 5.02 0.33
CA ILE A 75 1.72 3.87 -0.29
C ILE A 75 1.75 2.69 0.67
N LYS A 76 0.59 2.04 0.83
CA LYS A 76 0.39 0.79 1.59
C LYS A 76 0.03 -0.34 0.63
N LEU A 77 0.67 -1.49 0.83
CA LEU A 77 0.43 -2.71 0.06
C LEU A 77 -0.34 -3.71 0.93
N LEU A 78 -1.43 -4.26 0.40
CA LEU A 78 -2.23 -5.29 1.06
C LEU A 78 -2.46 -6.47 0.10
N GLU A 79 -2.77 -7.62 0.66
CA GLU A 79 -2.91 -8.90 -0.04
C GLU A 79 -4.24 -9.50 0.37
N GLU A 80 -5.03 -9.94 -0.61
CA GLU A 80 -6.25 -10.67 -0.32
C GLU A 80 -5.91 -12.07 0.17
N TYR A 81 -6.51 -12.48 1.28
CA TYR A 81 -6.36 -13.81 1.84
C TYR A 81 -7.70 -14.37 2.27
N ASP A 82 -7.97 -15.61 1.84
CA ASP A 82 -9.10 -16.41 2.31
C ASP A 82 -8.56 -17.70 2.93
N PRO A 83 -8.69 -17.91 4.25
CA PRO A 83 -8.20 -19.12 4.89
C PRO A 83 -9.01 -20.39 4.53
N HIS A 84 -10.21 -20.24 3.99
CA HIS A 84 -11.06 -21.37 3.61
C HIS A 84 -10.74 -21.88 2.19
N ASP A 85 -10.03 -21.08 1.41
CA ASP A 85 -9.60 -21.44 0.06
C ASP A 85 -8.19 -22.04 0.08
N LEU A 86 -8.13 -23.37 0.13
CA LEU A 86 -6.87 -24.13 0.03
C LEU A 86 -6.51 -24.49 -1.41
N THR A 87 -7.27 -24.02 -2.40
CA THR A 87 -7.10 -24.42 -3.81
C THR A 87 -6.13 -23.53 -4.56
N ALA A 88 -5.94 -22.29 -4.11
CA ALA A 88 -5.07 -21.30 -4.74
C ALA A 88 -3.96 -20.87 -3.78
N VAL A 89 -2.74 -20.77 -4.31
CA VAL A 89 -1.56 -20.28 -3.56
C VAL A 89 -1.66 -18.79 -3.26
N SER A 90 -2.30 -18.03 -4.15
CA SER A 90 -2.51 -16.59 -4.01
C SER A 90 -3.87 -16.20 -4.57
N ARG A 91 -4.44 -15.14 -3.99
CA ARG A 91 -5.69 -14.55 -4.48
C ARG A 91 -5.42 -13.70 -5.74
N PRO A 92 -6.44 -13.50 -6.59
CA PRO A 92 -6.26 -12.82 -7.88
C PRO A 92 -5.90 -11.33 -7.76
N TYR A 93 -6.16 -10.71 -6.60
CA TYR A 93 -5.95 -9.29 -6.36
C TYR A 93 -5.06 -9.06 -5.14
N ALA A 94 -4.07 -8.21 -5.33
CA ALA A 94 -3.48 -7.43 -4.26
C ALA A 94 -4.09 -6.02 -4.26
N TYR A 95 -3.80 -5.21 -3.26
CA TYR A 95 -4.29 -3.84 -3.18
C TYR A 95 -3.11 -2.88 -2.97
N VAL A 96 -3.15 -1.79 -3.73
CA VAL A 96 -2.30 -0.62 -3.51
C VAL A 96 -3.21 0.46 -2.94
N ALA A 97 -2.83 1.04 -1.82
CA ALA A 97 -3.64 1.97 -1.06
C ALA A 97 -2.84 3.22 -0.66
N ASP A 98 -3.50 4.37 -0.64
CA ASP A 98 -2.95 5.61 -0.04
C ASP A 98 -3.34 5.73 1.45
N TYR A 99 -4.40 5.05 1.86
CA TYR A 99 -4.85 4.97 3.25
C TYR A 99 -5.21 3.53 3.61
N ALA A 100 -4.71 3.04 4.74
CA ALA A 100 -5.06 1.72 5.27
C ALA A 100 -5.05 1.73 6.80
N VAL A 101 -6.12 1.22 7.40
CA VAL A 101 -6.29 1.12 8.85
C VAL A 101 -6.61 -0.31 9.24
N ARG A 102 -5.90 -0.84 10.24
CA ARG A 102 -6.15 -2.16 10.81
C ARG A 102 -7.45 -2.12 11.63
N VAL A 103 -8.31 -3.10 11.39
CA VAL A 103 -9.57 -3.31 12.08
C VAL A 103 -9.43 -4.53 12.98
N ASP A 104 -9.28 -4.29 14.29
CA ASP A 104 -9.11 -5.37 15.27
C ASP A 104 -10.46 -5.95 15.74
N LEU A 105 -11.37 -5.08 16.20
CA LEU A 105 -12.70 -5.49 16.70
C LEU A 105 -13.82 -4.97 15.79
N SER A 106 -13.88 -3.66 15.61
CA SER A 106 -14.82 -2.98 14.71
C SER A 106 -14.30 -1.58 14.40
N CYS A 107 -14.71 -1.02 13.28
CA CYS A 107 -14.48 0.39 12.94
C CYS A 107 -15.74 0.99 12.30
N SER A 108 -15.93 2.29 12.49
CA SER A 108 -16.97 3.05 11.80
C SER A 108 -16.43 3.51 10.46
N ILE A 109 -16.95 2.94 9.37
CA ILE A 109 -16.52 3.28 8.01
C ILE A 109 -16.73 4.78 7.74
N VAL A 110 -17.84 5.35 8.21
CA VAL A 110 -18.17 6.77 8.01
C VAL A 110 -17.15 7.67 8.71
N ASP A 111 -16.74 7.33 9.93
CA ASP A 111 -15.75 8.12 10.68
C ASP A 111 -14.36 8.02 10.03
N GLU A 112 -13.98 6.84 9.53
CA GLU A 112 -12.73 6.64 8.82
C GLU A 112 -12.69 7.39 7.48
N ILE A 113 -13.80 7.41 6.73
CA ILE A 113 -13.94 8.22 5.51
C ILE A 113 -13.80 9.70 5.85
N ALA A 114 -14.48 10.19 6.88
CA ALA A 114 -14.41 11.59 7.28
C ALA A 114 -13.00 12.01 7.71
N ARG A 115 -12.27 11.14 8.44
CA ARG A 115 -10.87 11.35 8.80
C ARG A 115 -9.98 11.47 7.56
N TYR A 116 -10.15 10.54 6.63
CA TYR A 116 -9.42 10.57 5.36
C TYR A 116 -9.70 11.85 4.57
N GLU A 117 -10.97 12.23 4.39
CA GLU A 117 -11.36 13.45 3.68
C GLU A 117 -10.77 14.70 4.33
N GLN A 118 -10.81 14.80 5.66
CA GLN A 118 -10.20 15.90 6.39
C GLN A 118 -8.68 15.95 6.19
N GLN A 119 -8.01 14.81 6.20
CA GLN A 119 -6.58 14.71 5.93
C GLN A 119 -6.25 15.18 4.50
N GLN A 120 -7.05 14.78 3.51
CA GLN A 120 -6.88 15.21 2.12
C GLN A 120 -7.07 16.72 1.94
N LEU A 121 -8.04 17.32 2.63
CA LEU A 121 -8.27 18.77 2.62
C LEU A 121 -7.12 19.56 3.26
N GLN A 122 -6.52 19.02 4.33
CA GLN A 122 -5.39 19.65 5.02
C GLN A 122 -4.05 19.43 4.32
N SER A 123 -3.91 18.36 3.53
CA SER A 123 -2.68 18.06 2.82
C SER A 123 -2.33 19.13 1.79
N ALA A 124 -1.04 19.46 1.67
CA ALA A 124 -0.54 20.30 0.59
C ALA A 124 -0.58 19.56 -0.77
N TYR A 125 -0.43 18.24 -0.75
CA TYR A 125 -0.41 17.36 -1.92
C TYR A 125 -1.43 16.22 -1.72
N PRO A 126 -2.69 16.38 -2.18
CA PRO A 126 -3.73 15.39 -1.99
C PRO A 126 -3.51 14.16 -2.91
N ALA A 127 -3.89 12.99 -2.41
CA ALA A 127 -3.80 11.71 -3.12
C ALA A 127 -4.78 11.62 -4.29
N ILE A 128 -6.00 12.13 -4.10
CA ILE A 128 -7.04 12.23 -5.11
C ILE A 128 -7.27 13.70 -5.44
N ALA A 129 -7.64 13.98 -6.69
CA ALA A 129 -8.09 15.31 -7.08
C ALA A 129 -9.29 15.77 -6.26
N ILE A 130 -9.18 16.93 -5.61
CA ILE A 130 -10.28 17.56 -4.88
C ILE A 130 -10.90 18.64 -5.79
N PRO A 131 -12.15 18.47 -6.26
CA PRO A 131 -12.78 19.40 -7.19
C PRO A 131 -12.80 20.85 -6.67
N SER A 132 -12.98 21.01 -5.35
CA SER A 132 -13.05 22.30 -4.67
C SER A 132 -11.74 23.10 -4.67
N ARG A 133 -10.60 22.50 -5.04
CA ARG A 133 -9.28 23.15 -5.02
C ARG A 133 -8.85 23.75 -6.36
N GLY A 134 -9.70 23.67 -7.39
CA GLY A 134 -9.53 24.44 -8.63
C GLY A 134 -8.21 24.16 -9.36
N ALA A 135 -7.87 22.90 -9.58
CA ALA A 135 -6.71 22.54 -10.41
C ALA A 135 -6.93 22.98 -11.87
N PRO A 136 -5.93 23.57 -12.55
CA PRO A 136 -6.06 23.96 -13.95
C PRO A 136 -6.37 22.72 -14.80
N ALA A 137 -7.29 22.88 -15.76
CA ALA A 137 -7.75 21.82 -16.65
C ALA A 137 -6.58 21.21 -17.43
N GLY A 138 -6.13 20.02 -17.00
CA GLY A 138 -4.99 19.28 -17.56
C GLY A 138 -4.04 18.71 -16.50
N GLU A 139 -4.03 19.28 -15.29
CA GLU A 139 -3.15 18.92 -14.16
C GLU A 139 -3.96 18.45 -12.93
N GLY A 140 -5.19 18.01 -13.16
CA GLY A 140 -6.21 17.77 -12.13
C GLY A 140 -6.28 16.33 -11.63
N LEU A 141 -5.20 15.54 -11.69
CA LEU A 141 -5.15 14.19 -11.13
C LEU A 141 -4.25 14.20 -9.90
N GLY A 142 -4.76 13.69 -8.78
CA GLY A 142 -3.95 13.47 -7.59
C GLY A 142 -2.83 12.45 -7.85
N TRP A 143 -1.77 12.49 -7.04
CA TRP A 143 -0.59 11.63 -7.23
C TRP A 143 -0.96 10.14 -7.26
N PHE A 144 -2.01 9.76 -6.53
CA PHE A 144 -2.43 8.38 -6.43
C PHE A 144 -3.25 7.92 -7.65
N GLU A 145 -3.99 8.83 -8.29
CA GLU A 145 -4.67 8.57 -9.56
C GLU A 145 -3.66 8.33 -10.68
N GLN A 146 -2.58 9.12 -10.69
CA GLN A 146 -1.48 8.93 -11.63
C GLN A 146 -0.78 7.58 -11.41
N LEU A 147 -0.53 7.20 -10.15
CA LEU A 147 0.04 5.89 -9.81
C LEU A 147 -0.84 4.74 -10.33
N ARG A 148 -2.15 4.83 -10.11
CA ARG A 148 -3.12 3.86 -10.63
C ARG A 148 -3.05 3.76 -12.15
N ASP A 149 -3.01 4.88 -12.85
CA ASP A 149 -2.98 4.89 -14.31
C ASP A 149 -1.66 4.35 -14.91
N GLN A 150 -0.59 4.29 -14.10
CA GLN A 150 0.65 3.62 -14.49
C GLN A 150 0.64 2.12 -14.16
N LEU A 151 0.10 1.73 -12.99
CA LEU A 151 0.13 0.33 -12.53
C LEU A 151 -1.04 -0.53 -13.04
N GLN A 152 -2.23 0.06 -13.12
CA GLN A 152 -3.47 -0.65 -13.41
C GLN A 152 -4.53 0.30 -14.02
N ARG A 153 -4.34 0.63 -15.31
CA ARG A 153 -5.25 1.50 -16.07
C ARG A 153 -6.69 1.00 -16.03
N GLY A 154 -7.61 1.92 -15.73
CA GLY A 154 -9.05 1.67 -15.75
C GLY A 154 -9.61 1.03 -14.48
N GLU A 155 -8.79 0.76 -13.46
CA GLU A 155 -9.32 0.37 -12.16
C GLU A 155 -9.91 1.61 -11.43
N GLU A 156 -10.84 1.36 -10.50
CA GLU A 156 -11.42 2.43 -9.69
C GLU A 156 -10.72 2.51 -8.34
N ILE A 157 -10.46 3.74 -7.89
CA ILE A 157 -10.02 3.96 -6.51
C ILE A 157 -11.27 4.03 -5.65
N ARG A 158 -11.36 3.15 -4.65
CA ARG A 158 -12.51 3.03 -3.75
C ARG A 158 -12.11 2.43 -2.42
N TRP A 159 -13.08 2.39 -1.52
CA TRP A 159 -12.93 1.75 -0.21
C TRP A 159 -13.10 0.24 -0.32
N TYR A 160 -12.19 -0.49 0.31
CA TYR A 160 -12.20 -1.94 0.41
C TYR A 160 -11.99 -2.39 1.85
N VAL A 161 -12.62 -3.51 2.19
CA VAL A 161 -12.29 -4.30 3.38
C VAL A 161 -11.49 -5.50 2.91
N VAL A 162 -10.23 -5.58 3.34
CA VAL A 162 -9.29 -6.60 2.89
C VAL A 162 -8.94 -7.48 4.08
N VAL A 163 -9.31 -8.75 4.00
CA VAL A 163 -8.80 -9.77 4.93
C VAL A 163 -7.40 -10.13 4.47
N ASN A 164 -6.43 -9.89 5.34
CA ASN A 164 -5.02 -10.06 5.04
C ASN A 164 -4.47 -11.26 5.82
N GLY A 165 -3.68 -12.08 5.13
CA GLY A 165 -3.27 -13.40 5.59
C GLY A 165 -2.09 -13.40 6.55
N ASP A 166 -1.40 -12.26 6.70
CA ASP A 166 -0.17 -12.22 7.50
C ASP A 166 -0.17 -11.06 8.49
N GLU A 167 0.15 -11.39 9.73
CA GLU A 167 0.75 -10.44 10.67
C GLU A 167 2.25 -10.59 10.47
N VAL A 168 2.91 -9.56 9.93
CA VAL A 168 4.37 -9.47 9.69
C VAL A 168 5.16 -10.57 10.42
N ARG A 169 5.54 -11.63 9.70
CA ARG A 169 6.34 -12.72 10.25
C ARG A 169 7.78 -12.23 10.40
N ASP A 170 8.15 -11.80 11.61
CA ASP A 170 9.55 -11.48 11.93
C ASP A 170 10.42 -12.69 11.62
N TRP A 171 11.43 -12.51 10.75
CA TRP A 171 12.57 -13.42 10.75
C TRP A 171 13.43 -13.02 11.94
N PRO A 172 13.71 -13.91 12.91
CA PRO A 172 14.63 -13.57 13.99
C PRO A 172 15.96 -13.15 13.34
N ASP A 173 16.52 -12.01 13.77
CA ASP A 173 17.87 -11.59 13.35
C ASP A 173 18.78 -12.82 13.45
N GLU A 174 19.52 -13.12 12.38
CA GLU A 174 20.53 -14.17 12.43
C GLU A 174 21.39 -13.92 13.67
N PRO A 175 21.53 -14.91 14.58
CA PRO A 175 22.33 -14.71 15.77
C PRO A 175 23.71 -14.27 15.30
N SER A 176 24.08 -13.04 15.65
CA SER A 176 25.41 -12.51 15.40
C SER A 176 26.41 -13.55 15.88
N GLU A 177 27.19 -14.12 14.95
CA GLU A 177 28.18 -15.12 15.32
C GLU A 177 29.07 -14.56 16.43
N PRO A 178 29.28 -15.30 17.54
CA PRO A 178 30.14 -14.84 18.60
C PRO A 178 31.53 -14.63 18.02
N SER A 179 32.02 -13.39 18.08
CA SER A 179 33.39 -13.06 17.76
C SER A 179 34.33 -13.87 18.65
N GLU A 180 35.06 -14.82 18.05
CA GLU A 180 36.19 -15.53 18.67
C GLU A 180 37.32 -14.58 19.10
#